data_AF-A0AAN5IDR8-F1
#
_entry.id   AF-A0AAN5IDR8-F1
#
_cell.length_a   1.000
_cell.length_b   1.000
_cell.length_c   1.000
_cell.angle_alpha   90.00
_cell.angle_beta   90.00
_cell.angle_gamma   90.00
#
_symmetry.space_group_name_H-M   'P 1'
#
loop_
_entity.id
_entity.type
_entity.pdbx_description
1 polymer ?
#
loop_
_entity_poly.entity_id
_entity_poly.type
_entity_poly.pdbx_seq_one_letter_code
_entity_poly.pdbx_strand_id
1 'polypeptide(L)'
;MSLRSSSSARAASSEPEAPSGASLSLEIDREMEQMRRLSLPSNHKVVSAKPRPSIVEIAEACGLLDMSPSDLVAETNKEQCGFRYYHCVLSSAFHSNGSATIFLANFDANTNLESLDSTKIPAKVFEDVTYPQTELALAVLGLLIYRSDVYGKRVLCLLRDTAPHQEDFSASLEPLKKAATKLRVTHHVQWVPPKEKKENIRLSVNAGMRLRVMLCQTRSSEDEPPRKAVYEAKALVDPSWNPFYCMCL
;
A
#
# COMPACT_ATOMS: atom_id res chain seq x y z
N MET A 1 48.21 59.64 63.42
CA MET A 1 48.78 59.36 64.76
C MET A 1 47.94 58.27 65.41
N SER A 2 48.60 57.27 66.00
CA SER A 2 48.09 56.14 66.83
C SER A 2 47.10 55.19 66.14
N LEU A 3 47.39 53.93 65.75
CA LEU A 3 48.08 52.78 66.37
C LEU A 3 47.54 52.32 67.73
N ARG A 4 47.19 51.01 67.76
CA ARG A 4 47.18 50.05 68.89
C ARG A 4 45.96 50.11 69.82
N SER A 5 45.38 49.01 70.34
CA SER A 5 45.73 47.59 70.43
C SER A 5 44.53 46.77 70.97
N SER A 6 44.57 45.43 70.78
CA SER A 6 44.21 44.32 71.73
C SER A 6 42.84 44.34 72.46
N SER A 7 42.11 43.25 72.72
CA SER A 7 42.33 41.80 72.65
C SER A 7 41.04 41.08 73.10
N SER A 8 40.74 39.95 72.45
CA SER A 8 40.17 38.69 72.96
C SER A 8 39.28 38.65 74.22
N ALA A 9 38.05 38.17 74.08
CA ALA A 9 37.49 37.07 74.90
C ALA A 9 36.25 36.45 74.23
N ARG A 10 36.28 35.13 74.04
CA ARG A 10 35.18 34.26 73.61
C ARG A 10 34.27 33.93 74.80
N ALA A 11 32.95 33.83 74.59
CA ALA A 11 32.12 32.73 75.11
C ALA A 11 30.68 32.76 74.52
N ALA A 12 30.31 31.62 73.89
CA ALA A 12 29.03 30.89 73.95
C ALA A 12 27.70 31.63 73.61
N SER A 13 27.11 31.45 72.43
CA SER A 13 26.26 30.34 71.94
C SER A 13 24.83 30.31 72.52
N SER A 14 23.84 30.67 71.69
CA SER A 14 22.51 30.02 71.61
C SER A 14 21.76 30.54 70.38
N GLU A 15 21.58 29.67 69.39
CA GLU A 15 20.75 29.86 68.19
C GLU A 15 19.25 29.85 68.54
N PRO A 16 18.38 30.53 67.76
CA PRO A 16 16.96 30.20 67.69
C PRO A 16 16.67 29.28 66.49
N GLU A 17 15.87 28.25 66.74
CA GLU A 17 15.43 27.19 65.82
C GLU A 17 14.71 27.72 64.56
N ALA A 18 15.03 27.12 63.42
CA ALA A 18 14.37 27.33 62.13
C ALA A 18 13.09 26.47 62.00
N PRO A 19 12.05 26.93 61.27
CA PRO A 19 10.80 26.20 61.10
C PRO A 19 10.97 24.97 60.19
N SER A 20 10.34 23.87 60.63
CA SER A 20 10.37 22.53 60.04
C SER A 20 9.84 22.47 58.59
N GLY A 21 10.64 21.91 57.68
CA GLY A 21 10.33 21.71 56.25
C GLY A 21 9.23 20.70 55.91
N ALA A 22 8.36 20.34 56.86
CA ALA A 22 7.26 19.40 56.63
C ALA A 22 5.99 20.07 56.04
N SER A 23 5.82 21.38 56.21
CA SER A 23 4.62 22.08 55.75
C SER A 23 4.59 22.29 54.23
N LEU A 24 5.75 22.55 53.60
CA LEU A 24 5.85 22.81 52.16
C LEU A 24 5.61 21.55 51.30
N SER A 25 5.96 20.37 51.79
CA SER A 25 5.75 19.10 51.07
C SER A 25 4.27 18.77 50.92
N LEU A 26 3.49 19.00 51.97
CA LEU A 26 2.05 18.69 52.00
C LEU A 26 1.25 19.60 51.07
N GLU A 27 1.73 20.82 50.84
CA GLU A 27 1.05 21.80 49.97
C GLU A 27 1.29 21.49 48.49
N ILE A 28 2.51 21.06 48.13
CA ILE A 28 2.87 20.60 46.78
C ILE A 28 2.13 19.32 46.40
N ASP A 29 2.04 18.35 47.33
CA ASP A 29 1.32 17.09 47.08
C ASP A 29 -0.19 17.35 46.87
N ARG A 30 -0.75 18.34 47.59
CA ARG A 30 -2.15 18.71 47.45
C ARG A 30 -2.45 19.41 46.13
N GLU A 31 -1.52 20.23 45.63
CA GLU A 31 -1.61 20.88 44.31
C GLU A 31 -1.47 19.85 43.17
N MET A 32 -0.57 18.88 43.29
CA MET A 32 -0.40 17.81 42.31
C MET A 32 -1.62 16.89 42.23
N GLU A 33 -2.26 16.58 43.36
CA GLU A 33 -3.49 15.79 43.41
C GLU A 33 -4.68 16.57 42.83
N GLN A 34 -4.71 17.91 43.00
CA GLN A 34 -5.72 18.77 42.40
C GLN A 34 -5.55 18.89 40.88
N MET A 35 -4.31 18.92 40.38
CA MET A 35 -4.03 18.84 38.93
C MET A 35 -4.39 17.49 38.32
N ARG A 36 -4.20 16.38 39.03
CA ARG A 36 -4.67 15.05 38.59
C ARG A 36 -6.19 14.95 38.51
N ARG A 37 -6.92 15.66 39.38
CA ARG A 37 -8.40 15.67 39.35
C ARG A 37 -8.97 16.58 38.25
N LEU A 38 -8.18 17.51 37.71
CA LEU A 38 -8.57 18.40 36.61
C LEU A 38 -8.25 17.84 35.22
N SER A 39 -7.49 16.73 35.11
CA SER A 39 -7.43 15.97 33.86
C SER A 39 -8.74 15.19 33.70
N LEU A 40 -9.71 15.82 33.03
CA LEU A 40 -10.92 15.18 32.52
C LEU A 40 -10.56 13.83 31.88
N PRO A 41 -11.39 12.78 32.03
CA PRO A 41 -11.28 11.62 31.17
C PRO A 41 -11.54 12.12 29.75
N SER A 42 -10.48 12.23 28.97
CA SER A 42 -10.60 12.39 27.54
C SER A 42 -11.30 11.15 27.01
N ASN A 43 -12.63 11.24 26.87
CA ASN A 43 -13.41 10.37 26.01
C ASN A 43 -13.12 10.68 24.54
N HIS A 44 -11.86 10.91 24.18
CA HIS A 44 -11.43 10.52 22.85
C HIS A 44 -11.55 9.00 22.83
N LYS A 45 -12.69 8.52 22.30
CA LYS A 45 -12.71 7.26 21.58
C LYS A 45 -11.50 7.33 20.66
N VAL A 46 -10.41 6.68 21.07
CA VAL A 46 -9.38 6.25 20.15
C VAL A 46 -10.15 5.31 19.24
N VAL A 47 -10.66 5.86 18.15
CA VAL A 47 -11.15 5.06 17.04
C VAL A 47 -9.94 4.22 16.70
N SER A 48 -9.96 2.97 17.15
CA SER A 48 -9.01 1.95 16.74
C SER A 48 -9.30 1.68 15.27
N ALA A 49 -9.02 2.68 14.43
CA ALA A 49 -8.87 2.53 13.02
C ALA A 49 -7.73 1.54 12.88
N LYS A 50 -8.01 0.37 12.29
CA LYS A 50 -6.95 -0.56 11.88
C LYS A 50 -5.82 0.26 11.25
N PRO A 51 -4.56 0.08 11.67
CA PRO A 51 -3.48 0.88 11.13
C PRO A 51 -3.49 0.75 9.62
N ARG A 52 -3.47 1.88 8.92
CA ARG A 52 -3.41 1.88 7.45
C ARG A 52 -2.13 1.16 7.06
N PRO A 53 -2.17 0.19 6.13
CA PRO A 53 -0.98 -0.52 5.71
C PRO A 53 0.04 0.48 5.15
N SER A 54 1.32 0.26 5.44
CA SER A 54 2.39 1.14 4.96
C SER A 54 2.50 1.06 3.43
N ILE A 55 3.06 2.09 2.79
CA ILE A 55 3.22 2.07 1.33
C ILE A 55 4.13 0.92 0.86
N VAL A 56 5.11 0.57 1.70
CA VAL A 56 6.03 -0.54 1.44
C VAL A 56 5.29 -1.88 1.50
N GLU A 57 4.41 -2.09 2.49
CA GLU A 57 3.56 -3.29 2.57
C GLU A 57 2.67 -3.45 1.34
N ILE A 58 2.16 -2.34 0.80
CA ILE A 58 1.28 -2.37 -0.39
C ILE A 58 2.09 -2.62 -1.64
N ALA A 59 3.26 -2.01 -1.77
CA ALA A 59 4.16 -2.26 -2.88
C ALA A 59 4.67 -3.72 -2.87
N GLU A 60 4.91 -4.28 -1.69
CA GLU A 60 5.20 -5.71 -1.50
C GLU A 60 4.00 -6.56 -1.92
N ALA A 61 2.79 -6.23 -1.43
CA ALA A 61 1.56 -6.92 -1.83
C ALA A 61 1.26 -6.78 -3.33
N CYS A 62 1.72 -5.71 -3.98
CA CYS A 62 1.64 -5.43 -5.43
C CYS A 62 2.78 -6.11 -6.22
N GLY A 63 3.79 -6.68 -5.55
CA GLY A 63 4.91 -7.36 -6.21
C GLY A 63 5.92 -6.38 -6.83
N LEU A 64 5.77 -5.08 -6.60
CA LEU A 64 6.69 -4.06 -7.11
C LEU A 64 8.10 -4.22 -6.54
N LEU A 65 8.20 -4.73 -5.29
CA LEU A 65 9.49 -4.96 -4.63
C LEU A 65 10.20 -6.23 -5.12
N ASP A 66 9.49 -7.08 -5.88
CA ASP A 66 10.03 -8.28 -6.48
C ASP A 66 10.63 -8.01 -7.86
N MET A 67 10.26 -6.89 -8.48
CA MET A 67 10.79 -6.45 -9.75
C MET A 67 12.12 -5.70 -9.61
N SER A 68 12.88 -5.70 -10.69
CA SER A 68 13.99 -4.80 -10.91
C SER A 68 13.56 -3.58 -11.75
N PRO A 69 14.28 -2.45 -11.65
CA PRO A 69 14.03 -1.30 -12.53
C PRO A 69 14.15 -1.65 -14.02
N SER A 70 14.93 -2.67 -14.37
CA SER A 70 15.08 -3.15 -15.75
C SER A 70 13.82 -3.83 -16.28
N ASP A 71 13.00 -4.43 -15.41
CA ASP A 71 11.71 -5.04 -15.79
C ASP A 71 10.69 -3.98 -16.25
N LEU A 72 10.90 -2.71 -15.89
CA LEU A 72 10.05 -1.60 -16.33
C LEU A 72 10.30 -1.17 -17.78
N VAL A 73 11.35 -1.70 -18.42
CA VAL A 73 11.66 -1.44 -19.83
C VAL A 73 10.68 -2.22 -20.70
N ALA A 74 9.90 -1.49 -21.49
CA ALA A 74 9.03 -2.08 -22.51
C ALA A 74 9.87 -2.37 -23.76
N GLU A 75 9.86 -3.62 -24.21
CA GLU A 75 10.47 -3.99 -25.49
C GLU A 75 9.77 -3.22 -26.63
N THR A 76 10.57 -2.52 -27.44
CA THR A 76 10.10 -1.88 -28.67
C THR A 76 10.45 -2.75 -29.87
N ASN A 77 9.57 -2.78 -30.86
CA ASN A 77 9.88 -3.38 -32.16
C ASN A 77 11.22 -2.85 -32.70
N LYS A 78 11.95 -3.70 -33.44
CA LYS A 78 13.27 -3.43 -34.04
C LYS A 78 13.39 -2.11 -34.82
N GLU A 79 12.28 -1.53 -35.24
CA GLU A 79 12.21 -0.31 -36.04
C GLU A 79 12.22 1.00 -35.22
N GLN A 80 12.07 0.93 -33.90
CA GLN A 80 12.10 2.10 -33.02
C GLN A 80 13.42 2.17 -32.25
N CYS A 81 14.26 3.15 -32.57
CA CYS A 81 15.47 3.45 -31.80
C CYS A 81 15.12 4.09 -30.45
N GLY A 82 15.33 3.36 -29.34
CA GLY A 82 15.34 3.90 -27.98
C GLY A 82 14.68 3.00 -26.93
N PHE A 83 14.97 3.26 -25.65
CA PHE A 83 14.29 2.60 -24.53
C PHE A 83 12.91 3.22 -24.33
N ARG A 84 11.87 2.40 -24.19
CA ARG A 84 10.57 2.82 -23.68
C ARG A 84 10.31 2.13 -22.36
N TYR A 85 9.53 2.79 -21.50
CA TYR A 85 9.10 2.22 -20.23
C TYR A 85 7.59 1.98 -20.24
N TYR A 86 7.14 1.02 -19.45
CA TYR A 86 5.72 0.93 -19.12
C TYR A 86 5.28 2.19 -18.39
N HIS A 87 4.09 2.67 -18.70
CA HIS A 87 3.51 3.79 -17.98
C HIS A 87 2.88 3.34 -16.67
N CYS A 88 2.45 2.09 -16.61
CA CYS A 88 1.80 1.54 -15.43
C CYS A 88 2.02 0.04 -15.32
N VAL A 89 1.97 -0.43 -14.08
CA VAL A 89 2.08 -1.84 -13.71
C VAL A 89 0.79 -2.22 -13.00
N LEU A 90 0.12 -3.25 -13.50
CA LEU A 90 -1.10 -3.81 -12.95
C LEU A 90 -0.75 -5.13 -12.27
N SER A 91 -1.15 -5.30 -11.01
CA SER A 91 -0.97 -6.57 -10.29
C SER A 91 -2.22 -6.88 -9.47
N SER A 92 -2.35 -8.12 -9.06
CA SER A 92 -3.40 -8.58 -8.15
C SER A 92 -2.83 -9.46 -7.05
N ALA A 93 -3.51 -9.49 -5.92
CA ALA A 93 -3.26 -10.45 -4.85
C ALA A 93 -4.57 -11.02 -4.32
N PHE A 94 -4.64 -12.34 -4.20
CA PHE A 94 -5.72 -13.03 -3.51
C PHE A 94 -5.45 -13.06 -2.01
N HIS A 95 -6.53 -12.93 -1.22
CA HIS A 95 -6.50 -13.01 0.23
C HIS A 95 -7.10 -14.34 0.70
N SER A 96 -6.69 -14.80 1.88
CA SER A 96 -7.15 -16.07 2.45
C SER A 96 -8.67 -16.13 2.74
N ASN A 97 -9.34 -14.98 2.77
CA ASN A 97 -10.79 -14.87 2.94
C ASN A 97 -11.58 -14.98 1.62
N GLY A 98 -10.92 -15.30 0.50
CA GLY A 98 -11.53 -15.39 -0.83
C GLY A 98 -11.77 -14.03 -1.50
N SER A 99 -11.40 -12.92 -0.88
CA SER A 99 -11.36 -11.61 -1.53
C SER A 99 -10.06 -11.42 -2.30
N ALA A 100 -10.00 -10.42 -3.19
CA ALA A 100 -8.78 -10.04 -3.87
C ALA A 100 -8.54 -8.53 -3.77
N THR A 101 -7.34 -8.08 -4.14
CA THR A 101 -7.06 -6.66 -4.33
C THR A 101 -6.31 -6.49 -5.64
N ILE A 102 -6.75 -5.53 -6.44
CA ILE A 102 -6.11 -5.14 -7.69
C ILE A 102 -5.37 -3.83 -7.44
N PHE A 103 -4.11 -3.80 -7.84
CA PHE A 103 -3.21 -2.67 -7.67
C PHE A 103 -2.84 -2.09 -9.04
N LEU A 104 -2.83 -0.75 -9.13
CA LEU A 104 -2.28 -0.04 -10.27
C LEU A 104 -1.17 0.89 -9.78
N ALA A 105 0.03 0.67 -10.28
CA ALA A 105 1.19 1.52 -10.05
C ALA A 105 1.44 2.36 -11.30
N ASN A 106 1.28 3.68 -11.20
CA ASN A 106 1.54 4.61 -12.30
C ASN A 106 2.93 5.20 -12.19
N PHE A 107 3.63 5.29 -13.33
CA PHE A 107 4.99 5.81 -13.41
C PHE A 107 5.04 7.07 -14.27
N ASP A 108 5.87 8.03 -13.84
CA ASP A 108 6.15 9.23 -14.61
C ASP A 108 7.11 8.94 -15.79
N ALA A 109 7.42 9.98 -16.58
CA ALA A 109 8.35 9.88 -17.70
C ALA A 109 9.79 9.48 -17.28
N ASN A 110 10.14 9.67 -16.01
CA ASN A 110 11.42 9.33 -15.42
C ASN A 110 11.39 7.98 -14.68
N THR A 111 10.29 7.22 -14.79
CA THR A 111 10.07 5.92 -14.15
C THR A 111 9.99 5.95 -12.62
N ASN A 112 9.71 7.11 -12.03
CA ASN A 112 9.35 7.22 -10.62
C ASN A 112 7.89 6.83 -10.42
N LEU A 113 7.56 6.28 -9.26
CA LEU A 113 6.18 5.95 -8.91
C LEU A 113 5.42 7.25 -8.63
N GLU A 114 4.42 7.57 -9.44
CA GLU A 114 3.58 8.77 -9.30
C GLU A 114 2.37 8.49 -8.39
N SER A 115 1.63 7.42 -8.71
CA SER A 115 0.51 6.95 -7.89
C SER A 115 0.57 5.44 -7.67
N LEU A 116 0.06 5.01 -6.52
CA LEU A 116 -0.19 3.61 -6.21
C LEU A 116 -1.64 3.45 -5.73
N ASP A 117 -2.46 2.93 -6.63
CA ASP A 117 -3.90 2.80 -6.43
C ASP A 117 -4.26 1.34 -6.15
N SER A 118 -5.31 1.13 -5.34
CA SER A 118 -5.72 -0.20 -4.91
C SER A 118 -7.24 -0.31 -4.85
N THR A 119 -7.81 -1.35 -5.45
CA THR A 119 -9.25 -1.62 -5.39
C THR A 119 -9.46 -3.01 -4.80
N LYS A 120 -10.24 -3.09 -3.71
CA LYS A 120 -10.61 -4.36 -3.09
C LYS A 120 -11.75 -5.00 -3.86
N ILE A 121 -11.64 -6.29 -4.11
CA ILE A 121 -12.64 -7.10 -4.79
C ILE A 121 -13.24 -8.05 -3.74
N PRO A 122 -14.50 -7.83 -3.31
CA PRO A 122 -15.11 -8.64 -2.27
C PRO A 122 -15.33 -10.09 -2.74
N ALA A 123 -15.27 -11.05 -1.79
CA ALA A 123 -15.41 -12.48 -2.07
C ALA A 123 -16.68 -12.82 -2.86
N LYS A 124 -17.77 -12.09 -2.60
CA LYS A 124 -19.07 -12.20 -3.30
C LYS A 124 -18.98 -12.08 -4.81
N VAL A 125 -17.98 -11.37 -5.35
CA VAL A 125 -17.78 -11.27 -6.80
C VAL A 125 -17.42 -12.62 -7.42
N PHE A 126 -16.77 -13.48 -6.65
CA PHE A 126 -16.30 -14.81 -7.03
C PHE A 126 -17.20 -15.96 -6.55
N GLU A 127 -18.20 -15.68 -5.72
CA GLU A 127 -19.21 -16.67 -5.29
C GLU A 127 -20.13 -17.07 -6.46
N ASP A 128 -20.32 -16.18 -7.43
CA ASP A 128 -20.92 -16.52 -8.71
C ASP A 128 -19.96 -17.44 -9.48
N VAL A 129 -20.36 -18.70 -9.67
CA VAL A 129 -19.61 -19.79 -10.34
C VAL A 129 -19.01 -19.39 -11.71
N THR A 130 -19.49 -18.30 -12.30
CA THR A 130 -19.14 -17.84 -13.65
C THR A 130 -17.89 -16.96 -13.71
N TYR A 131 -17.41 -16.39 -12.60
CA TYR A 131 -16.18 -15.60 -12.64
C TYR A 131 -15.00 -16.37 -12.08
N PRO A 132 -14.00 -16.75 -12.91
CA PRO A 132 -12.91 -17.57 -12.44
C PRO A 132 -12.02 -16.80 -11.47
N GLN A 133 -11.64 -17.46 -10.37
CA GLN A 133 -10.69 -16.95 -9.37
C GLN A 133 -9.26 -17.12 -9.89
N THR A 134 -8.95 -16.46 -11.01
CA THR A 134 -7.61 -16.45 -11.60
C THR A 134 -7.07 -15.02 -11.65
N GLU A 135 -5.75 -14.87 -11.52
CA GLU A 135 -5.12 -13.54 -11.62
C GLU A 135 -5.32 -12.93 -13.00
N LEU A 136 -5.43 -13.76 -14.04
CA LEU A 136 -5.70 -13.30 -15.39
C LEU A 136 -7.09 -12.66 -15.51
N ALA A 137 -8.09 -13.24 -14.88
CA ALA A 137 -9.41 -12.64 -14.79
C ALA A 137 -9.32 -11.29 -14.03
N LEU A 138 -8.59 -11.25 -12.92
CA LEU A 138 -8.34 -10.01 -12.19
C LEU A 138 -7.60 -8.96 -13.02
N ALA A 139 -6.66 -9.36 -13.89
CA ALA A 139 -5.99 -8.44 -14.80
C ALA A 139 -6.99 -7.83 -15.82
N VAL A 140 -7.91 -8.63 -16.37
CA VAL A 140 -9.01 -8.14 -17.21
C VAL A 140 -9.87 -7.14 -16.45
N LEU A 141 -10.29 -7.48 -15.23
CA LEU A 141 -11.09 -6.60 -14.38
C LEU A 141 -10.33 -5.32 -14.03
N GLY A 142 -9.04 -5.41 -13.73
CA GLY A 142 -8.18 -4.27 -13.42
C GLY A 142 -8.10 -3.27 -14.58
N LEU A 143 -7.91 -3.75 -15.81
CA LEU A 143 -7.95 -2.88 -17.00
C LEU A 143 -9.30 -2.14 -17.14
N LEU A 144 -10.41 -2.78 -16.77
CA LEU A 144 -11.75 -2.21 -16.87
C LEU A 144 -12.07 -1.23 -15.73
N ILE A 145 -11.59 -1.51 -14.51
CA ILE A 145 -11.71 -0.61 -13.35
C ILE A 145 -10.94 0.67 -13.64
N TYR A 146 -9.66 0.55 -14.02
CA TYR A 146 -8.77 1.68 -14.25
C TYR A 146 -8.79 2.19 -15.70
N ARG A 147 -9.91 2.02 -16.40
CA ARG A 147 -9.99 2.27 -17.84
C ARG A 147 -9.61 3.69 -18.24
N SER A 148 -9.92 4.69 -17.41
CA SER A 148 -9.53 6.10 -17.60
C SER A 148 -8.02 6.28 -17.52
N ASP A 149 -7.39 5.57 -16.58
CA ASP A 149 -5.99 5.73 -16.25
C ASP A 149 -5.09 4.95 -17.21
N VAL A 150 -5.56 3.83 -17.76
CA VAL A 150 -4.76 2.98 -18.65
C VAL A 150 -5.01 3.26 -20.14
N TYR A 151 -6.06 3.98 -20.52
CA TYR A 151 -6.42 4.18 -21.93
C TYR A 151 -5.25 4.71 -22.78
N GLY A 152 -4.91 4.00 -23.86
CA GLY A 152 -3.79 4.38 -24.73
C GLY A 152 -2.39 4.22 -24.12
N LYS A 153 -2.27 3.67 -22.91
CA LYS A 153 -0.99 3.48 -22.21
C LYS A 153 -0.39 2.09 -22.48
N ARG A 154 0.84 1.94 -21.99
CA ARG A 154 1.63 0.71 -21.96
C ARG A 154 1.54 0.15 -20.56
N VAL A 155 0.93 -1.02 -20.41
CA VAL A 155 0.66 -1.67 -19.13
C VAL A 155 1.48 -2.94 -19.03
N LEU A 156 2.19 -3.12 -17.92
CA LEU A 156 2.79 -4.40 -17.54
C LEU A 156 1.85 -5.11 -16.56
N CYS A 157 1.33 -6.27 -16.92
CA CYS A 157 0.50 -7.10 -16.05
C CYS A 157 1.38 -8.13 -15.34
N LEU A 158 1.44 -8.07 -14.01
CA LEU A 158 2.17 -9.01 -13.18
C LEU A 158 1.25 -10.13 -12.70
N LEU A 159 1.58 -11.37 -13.05
CA LEU A 159 0.90 -12.58 -12.60
C LEU A 159 1.87 -13.39 -11.72
N ARG A 160 1.43 -13.91 -10.58
CA ARG A 160 2.27 -14.69 -9.65
C ARG A 160 1.94 -16.17 -9.66
N ASP A 161 0.66 -16.52 -9.69
CA ASP A 161 0.18 -17.90 -9.56
C ASP A 161 -0.03 -18.57 -10.92
N THR A 162 -0.17 -17.79 -12.00
CA THR A 162 -0.45 -18.34 -13.34
C THR A 162 0.86 -18.59 -14.11
N ALA A 163 1.43 -19.80 -13.96
CA ALA A 163 2.67 -20.15 -14.65
C ALA A 163 2.47 -20.31 -16.18
N PRO A 164 3.40 -19.80 -17.02
CA PRO A 164 3.29 -19.83 -18.48
C PRO A 164 3.51 -21.23 -19.11
N HIS A 165 3.75 -22.26 -18.32
CA HIS A 165 4.03 -23.63 -18.79
C HIS A 165 2.77 -24.50 -18.99
N GLN A 166 1.58 -23.92 -18.92
CA GLN A 166 0.35 -24.60 -19.32
C GLN A 166 0.18 -24.52 -20.84
N GLU A 167 -0.13 -25.65 -21.48
CA GLU A 167 -0.26 -25.79 -22.94
C GLU A 167 -1.30 -24.83 -23.57
N ASP A 168 -2.18 -24.24 -22.75
CA ASP A 168 -3.25 -23.32 -23.17
C ASP A 168 -3.02 -21.83 -22.80
N PHE A 169 -1.81 -21.43 -22.37
CA PHE A 169 -1.57 -20.07 -21.88
C PHE A 169 -1.98 -18.98 -22.89
N SER A 170 -1.69 -19.17 -24.19
CA SER A 170 -2.08 -18.21 -25.24
C SER A 170 -3.60 -18.06 -25.37
N ALA A 171 -4.35 -19.15 -25.26
CA ALA A 171 -5.81 -19.13 -25.30
C ALA A 171 -6.40 -18.47 -24.04
N SER A 172 -5.79 -18.71 -22.88
CA SER A 172 -6.19 -18.08 -21.63
C SER A 172 -6.08 -16.55 -21.67
N LEU A 173 -5.12 -16.00 -22.44
CA LEU A 173 -4.89 -14.56 -22.59
C LEU A 173 -5.93 -13.85 -23.49
N GLU A 174 -6.79 -14.56 -24.22
CA GLU A 174 -7.74 -13.96 -25.16
C GLU A 174 -8.68 -12.91 -24.54
N PRO A 175 -9.28 -13.15 -23.35
CA PRO A 175 -10.06 -12.12 -22.65
C PRO A 175 -9.25 -10.85 -22.35
N LEU A 176 -7.97 -11.01 -21.96
CA LEU A 176 -7.07 -9.89 -21.69
C LEU A 176 -6.76 -9.10 -22.97
N LYS A 177 -6.44 -9.80 -24.07
CA LYS A 177 -6.23 -9.18 -25.38
C LYS A 177 -7.46 -8.39 -25.81
N LYS A 178 -8.66 -8.96 -25.71
CA LYS A 178 -9.93 -8.28 -26.05
C LYS A 178 -10.13 -7.02 -25.22
N ALA A 179 -9.93 -7.09 -23.90
CA ALA A 179 -10.04 -5.92 -23.02
C ALA A 179 -9.01 -4.83 -23.38
N ALA A 180 -7.75 -5.22 -23.59
CA ALA A 180 -6.68 -4.30 -23.95
C ALA A 180 -6.91 -3.64 -25.31
N THR A 181 -7.35 -4.39 -26.33
CA THR A 181 -7.71 -3.85 -27.65
C THR A 181 -8.84 -2.83 -27.54
N LYS A 182 -9.88 -3.12 -26.74
CA LYS A 182 -11.00 -2.19 -26.50
C LYS A 182 -10.52 -0.86 -25.89
N LEU A 183 -9.49 -0.90 -25.04
CA LEU A 183 -8.93 0.27 -24.37
C LEU A 183 -7.72 0.88 -25.10
N ARG A 184 -7.36 0.36 -26.28
CA ARG A 184 -6.16 0.76 -27.04
C ARG A 184 -4.87 0.67 -26.21
N VAL A 185 -4.82 -0.31 -25.32
CA VAL A 185 -3.69 -0.55 -24.40
C VAL A 185 -2.69 -1.50 -25.05
N THR A 186 -1.41 -1.15 -25.02
CA THR A 186 -0.33 -2.12 -25.22
C THR A 186 -0.07 -2.82 -23.90
N HIS A 187 -0.24 -4.13 -23.85
CA HIS A 187 -0.08 -4.91 -22.62
C HIS A 187 1.02 -5.94 -22.81
N HIS A 188 1.85 -6.13 -21.79
CA HIS A 188 2.74 -7.29 -21.67
C HIS A 188 2.41 -8.01 -20.37
N VAL A 189 2.60 -9.33 -20.36
CA VAL A 189 2.34 -10.16 -19.19
C VAL A 189 3.68 -10.71 -18.72
N GLN A 190 4.02 -10.42 -17.47
CA GLN A 190 5.21 -10.96 -16.83
C GLN A 190 4.80 -11.86 -15.67
N TRP A 191 5.32 -13.08 -15.68
CA TRP A 191 5.16 -13.99 -14.57
C TRP A 191 6.26 -13.73 -13.54
N VAL A 192 5.85 -13.50 -12.29
CA VAL A 192 6.74 -13.30 -11.15
C VAL A 192 6.57 -14.50 -10.23
N PRO A 193 7.57 -15.41 -10.14
CA PRO A 193 7.44 -16.59 -9.29
C PRO A 193 7.15 -16.18 -7.84
N PRO A 194 6.25 -16.89 -7.14
CA PRO A 194 6.02 -16.65 -5.73
C PRO A 194 7.32 -16.87 -4.97
N LYS A 195 7.77 -15.86 -4.21
CA LYS A 195 8.95 -16.00 -3.36
C LYS A 195 8.64 -17.00 -2.26
N GLU A 196 9.39 -18.11 -2.23
CA GLU A 196 9.44 -18.99 -1.07
C GLU A 196 9.70 -18.14 0.18
N LYS A 197 8.88 -18.31 1.23
CA LYS A 197 9.03 -17.61 2.51
C LYS A 197 10.37 -17.98 3.17
N LYS A 198 11.47 -17.40 2.71
CA LYS A 198 12.76 -17.50 3.39
C LYS A 198 12.73 -16.55 4.57
N GLU A 199 12.99 -17.08 5.76
CA GLU A 199 12.89 -16.40 7.08
C GLU A 199 13.78 -15.15 7.23
N ASN A 200 14.58 -14.77 6.22
CA ASN A 200 15.38 -13.55 6.20
C ASN A 200 14.91 -12.57 5.11
N ILE A 201 13.76 -11.94 5.36
CA ILE A 201 12.98 -11.10 4.43
C ILE A 201 13.65 -9.75 4.11
N ARG A 202 14.63 -9.30 4.91
CA ARG A 202 15.15 -7.92 4.80
C ARG A 202 16.19 -7.69 3.70
N LEU A 203 16.68 -8.71 3.01
CA LEU A 203 17.87 -8.61 2.15
C LEU A 203 17.66 -8.87 0.65
N SER A 204 16.49 -9.33 0.19
CA SER A 204 16.22 -9.52 -1.25
C SER A 204 15.34 -8.43 -1.88
N VAL A 205 15.19 -7.30 -1.19
CA VAL A 205 14.40 -6.17 -1.69
C VAL A 205 15.25 -5.39 -2.68
N ASN A 206 14.75 -5.21 -3.90
CA ASN A 206 15.42 -4.36 -4.87
C ASN A 206 15.45 -2.92 -4.35
N ALA A 207 16.61 -2.46 -3.88
CA ALA A 207 16.79 -1.14 -3.28
C ALA A 207 16.35 -0.01 -4.22
N GLY A 208 16.52 -0.20 -5.53
CA GLY A 208 16.08 0.76 -6.55
C GLY A 208 14.56 0.90 -6.59
N MET A 209 13.82 -0.22 -6.64
CA MET A 209 12.35 -0.17 -6.60
C MET A 209 11.84 0.33 -5.26
N ARG A 210 12.46 -0.05 -4.14
CA ARG A 210 12.10 0.44 -2.81
C ARG A 210 12.22 1.96 -2.70
N LEU A 211 13.31 2.53 -3.20
CA LEU A 211 13.49 3.99 -3.23
C LEU A 211 12.40 4.66 -4.06
N ARG A 212 12.07 4.13 -5.26
CA ARG A 212 10.99 4.64 -6.11
C ARG A 212 9.63 4.60 -5.42
N VAL A 213 9.33 3.50 -4.71
CA VAL A 213 8.10 3.36 -3.92
C VAL A 213 8.03 4.40 -2.81
N MET A 214 9.14 4.68 -2.12
CA MET A 214 9.17 5.71 -1.08
C MET A 214 8.95 7.12 -1.63
N LEU A 215 9.16 7.34 -2.93
CA LEU A 215 8.93 8.60 -3.63
C LEU A 215 7.52 8.73 -4.21
N CYS A 216 6.63 7.78 -3.93
CA CYS A 216 5.24 7.82 -4.40
C CYS A 216 4.55 9.12 -3.96
N GLN A 217 3.97 9.83 -4.92
CA GLN A 217 3.37 11.13 -4.65
C GLN A 217 1.95 10.98 -4.11
N THR A 218 1.18 10.04 -4.66
CA THR A 218 -0.23 9.85 -4.32
C THR A 218 -0.58 8.39 -4.11
N ARG A 219 -1.59 8.13 -3.29
CA ARG A 219 -2.12 6.80 -3.03
C ARG A 219 -3.63 6.89 -2.84
N SER A 220 -4.37 6.08 -3.59
CA SER A 220 -5.80 5.90 -3.38
C SER A 220 -6.14 4.45 -3.03
N SER A 221 -7.28 4.26 -2.39
CA SER A 221 -7.82 2.94 -2.10
C SER A 221 -9.33 2.97 -2.18
N GLU A 222 -9.88 2.10 -3.02
CA GLU A 222 -11.32 1.89 -3.18
C GLU A 222 -11.71 0.56 -2.52
N ASP A 223 -12.79 0.59 -1.75
CA ASP A 223 -13.25 -0.60 -1.02
C ASP A 223 -14.11 -1.54 -1.87
N GLU A 224 -14.68 -1.08 -2.99
CA GLU A 224 -15.49 -1.88 -3.89
C GLU A 224 -15.26 -1.50 -5.36
N PRO A 225 -15.30 -2.47 -6.30
CA PRO A 225 -15.15 -2.19 -7.71
C PRO A 225 -16.46 -1.65 -8.32
N PRO A 226 -16.37 -0.82 -9.38
CA PRO A 226 -17.55 -0.41 -10.14
C PRO A 226 -18.30 -1.62 -10.72
N ARG A 227 -19.60 -1.75 -10.42
CA ARG A 227 -20.45 -2.87 -10.88
C ARG A 227 -20.36 -3.10 -12.39
N LYS A 228 -20.33 -2.02 -13.18
CA LYS A 228 -20.22 -2.08 -14.65
C LYS A 228 -18.94 -2.79 -15.10
N ALA A 229 -17.80 -2.53 -14.44
CA ALA A 229 -16.54 -3.18 -14.76
C ALA A 229 -16.59 -4.67 -14.45
N VAL A 230 -17.20 -5.06 -13.33
CA VAL A 230 -17.41 -6.46 -12.95
C VAL A 230 -18.25 -7.20 -13.99
N TYR A 231 -19.40 -6.64 -14.40
CA TYR A 231 -20.25 -7.26 -15.41
C TYR A 231 -19.56 -7.40 -16.78
N GLU A 232 -18.83 -6.37 -17.20
CA GLU A 232 -18.08 -6.39 -18.45
C GLU A 232 -16.93 -7.40 -18.41
N ALA A 233 -16.23 -7.52 -17.27
CA ALA A 233 -15.19 -8.53 -17.07
C ALA A 233 -15.77 -9.95 -17.14
N LYS A 234 -16.91 -10.20 -16.48
CA LYS A 234 -17.61 -11.50 -16.53
C LYS A 234 -17.91 -11.92 -17.97
N ALA A 235 -18.47 -11.01 -18.77
CA ALA A 235 -18.81 -11.28 -20.18
C ALA A 235 -17.58 -11.53 -21.08
N LEU A 236 -16.41 -10.99 -20.74
CA LEU A 236 -15.18 -11.20 -21.50
C LEU A 236 -14.47 -12.50 -21.15
N VAL A 237 -14.47 -12.86 -19.87
CA VAL A 237 -13.76 -14.02 -19.34
C VAL A 237 -14.55 -15.31 -19.58
N ASP A 238 -15.88 -15.25 -19.48
CA ASP A 238 -16.77 -16.36 -19.83
C ASP A 238 -17.74 -15.94 -20.95
N PRO A 239 -17.56 -16.45 -22.19
CA PRO A 239 -18.42 -16.14 -23.33
C PRO A 239 -19.87 -16.62 -23.17
N SER A 240 -20.13 -17.57 -22.24
CA SER A 240 -21.50 -18.01 -21.93
C SER A 240 -22.33 -16.90 -21.28
N TRP A 241 -21.64 -15.93 -20.68
CA TRP A 241 -22.18 -14.71 -20.08
C TRP A 241 -22.38 -13.61 -21.12
N ASN A 242 -23.11 -13.92 -22.18
CA ASN A 242 -23.44 -12.94 -23.20
C ASN A 242 -24.73 -12.20 -22.78
N PRO A 243 -24.69 -10.88 -22.46
CA PRO A 243 -25.87 -10.16 -21.97
C PRO A 243 -27.04 -10.16 -22.97
N PHE A 244 -26.77 -10.43 -24.24
CA PHE A 244 -27.80 -10.59 -25.27
C PHE A 244 -28.55 -11.93 -25.20
N TYR A 245 -27.99 -12.98 -24.58
CA TYR A 245 -28.69 -14.25 -24.39
C TYR A 245 -29.67 -14.22 -23.21
N CYS A 246 -29.54 -13.26 -22.29
CA CYS A 246 -30.46 -13.08 -21.17
C CYS A 246 -31.70 -12.24 -21.50
N MET A 247 -31.80 -11.71 -22.74
CA MET A 247 -32.97 -10.96 -23.25
C MET A 247 -33.88 -11.80 -24.17
N CYS A 248 -33.60 -13.10 -24.32
CA CYS A 248 -34.36 -14.03 -25.17
C CYS A 248 -34.97 -15.21 -24.39
N LEU A 249 -35.28 -15.03 -23.10
CA LEU A 249 -36.10 -15.96 -22.30
C LEU A 249 -37.35 -15.24 -21.76
#